data_AF-A0A961X4T2-F1
#
_entry.id   AF-A0A961X4T2-F1
#
_cell.length_a   1.000
_cell.length_b   1.000
_cell.length_c   1.000
_cell.angle_alpha   90.00
_cell.angle_beta   90.00
_cell.angle_gamma   90.00
#
_symmetry.space_group_name_H-M   'P 1'
#
loop_
_entity.id
_entity.type
_entity.pdbx_description
1 polymer ?
#
loop_
_entity_poly.entity_id
_entity_poly.type
_entity_poly.pdbx_seq_one_letter_code
_entity_poly.pdbx_strand_id
1 'polypeptide(L)' 'MTFPTPVQALAPNTADFERLPLVKQTGFREYDARWKFPGEINLMGVQALGLGLGTLLHEKGITPPAIAVGHDYRSYSL' A
#
# COMPACT_ATOMS: atom_id res chain seq x y z
N MET A 1 19.14 -0.37 -1.86
CA MET A 1 18.33 0.86 -1.82
C MET A 1 17.06 0.53 -1.04
N THR A 2 16.71 1.33 -0.03
CA THR A 2 15.52 1.11 0.82
C THR A 2 14.27 1.58 0.07
N PHE A 3 13.14 0.91 0.27
CA PHE A 3 11.85 1.36 -0.28
C PHE A 3 11.49 2.75 0.29
N PRO A 4 11.05 3.73 -0.51
CA PRO A 4 10.79 5.08 -0.01
C PRO A 4 9.67 5.12 1.03
N THR A 5 9.73 6.07 1.96
CA THR A 5 8.69 6.25 2.98
C THR A 5 7.40 6.80 2.36
N PRO A 6 6.22 6.22 2.69
CA PRO A 6 4.94 6.73 2.21
C PRO A 6 4.67 8.19 2.61
N VAL A 7 4.14 8.96 1.65
CA VAL A 7 3.71 10.35 1.85
C VAL A 7 2.18 10.47 1.84
N GLN A 8 1.68 11.57 2.40
CA GLN A 8 0.23 11.82 2.55
C GLN A 8 -0.43 12.50 1.35
N ALA A 9 0.36 13.16 0.49
CA ALA A 9 -0.15 13.89 -0.65
C ALA A 9 0.87 13.90 -1.78
N LEU A 10 0.40 13.68 -3.01
CA LEU A 10 1.16 13.83 -4.24
C LEU A 10 0.24 14.45 -5.29
N ALA A 11 0.78 15.36 -6.10
CA ALA A 11 0.04 15.94 -7.21
C ALA A 11 -0.06 14.91 -8.35
N PRO A 12 -1.26 14.65 -8.91
CA PRO A 12 -1.42 13.76 -10.05
C PRO A 12 -0.60 14.21 -11.27
N ASN A 13 -0.25 13.28 -12.15
CA ASN A 13 0.51 13.55 -13.39
C ASN A 13 1.88 14.21 -13.15
N THR A 14 2.53 13.88 -12.04
CA THR A 14 3.89 14.33 -11.72
C THR A 14 4.84 13.17 -11.61
N ALA A 15 6.13 13.42 -11.82
CA ALA A 15 7.14 12.39 -11.67
C ALA A 15 7.20 11.81 -10.25
N ASP A 16 6.90 12.63 -9.24
CA ASP A 16 6.85 12.20 -7.85
C ASP A 16 5.70 11.23 -7.59
N PHE A 17 4.53 11.47 -8.21
CA PHE A 17 3.38 10.55 -8.12
C PHE A 17 3.70 9.14 -8.61
N GLU A 18 4.55 9.02 -9.62
CA GLU A 18 4.96 7.74 -10.21
C GLU A 18 6.14 7.07 -9.46
N ARG A 19 6.86 7.82 -8.62
CA ARG A 19 8.12 7.36 -7.99
C ARG A 19 8.08 7.29 -6.47
N LEU A 20 7.07 7.88 -5.83
CA LEU A 20 6.91 7.90 -4.39
C LEU A 20 5.62 7.18 -3.98
N PRO A 21 5.64 6.44 -2.86
CA PRO A 21 4.43 5.82 -2.33
C PRO A 21 3.48 6.87 -1.73
N LEU A 22 2.24 6.92 -2.23
CA LEU A 22 1.15 7.69 -1.64
C LEU A 22 0.28 6.75 -0.80
N VAL A 23 0.12 7.05 0.50
CA VAL A 23 -0.80 6.32 1.39
C VAL A 23 -1.42 7.31 2.38
N LYS A 24 -2.67 7.73 2.16
CA LYS A 24 -3.36 8.60 3.13
C LYS A 24 -3.67 7.86 4.43
N GLN A 25 -3.33 8.42 5.58
CA GLN A 25 -3.62 7.83 6.89
C GLN A 25 -5.12 7.58 7.11
N THR A 26 -5.98 8.42 6.52
CA THR A 26 -7.44 8.32 6.61
C THR A 26 -8.03 7.06 5.98
N GLY A 27 -7.24 6.28 5.22
CA GLY A 27 -7.70 5.01 4.68
C GLY A 27 -7.62 3.84 5.66
N PHE A 28 -6.89 3.97 6.77
CA PHE A 28 -6.95 2.99 7.85
C PHE A 28 -8.24 3.21 8.66
N ARG A 29 -9.09 2.19 8.68
CA ARG A 29 -10.38 2.22 9.37
C ARG A 29 -10.36 1.19 10.49
N GLU A 30 -11.45 1.14 11.24
CA GLU A 30 -11.59 0.27 12.41
C GLU A 30 -11.41 -1.23 12.07
N TYR A 31 -11.95 -1.68 10.93
CA TYR A 31 -11.97 -3.11 10.57
C TYR A 31 -11.23 -3.45 9.28
N ASP A 32 -10.95 -2.46 8.44
CA ASP A 32 -10.29 -2.65 7.15
C ASP A 32 -9.46 -1.42 6.79
N ALA A 33 -8.74 -1.52 5.68
CA ALA A 33 -8.04 -0.41 5.08
C ALA A 33 -8.60 -0.17 3.68
N ARG A 34 -9.03 1.06 3.38
CA ARG A 34 -9.70 1.40 2.12
C ARG A 34 -9.44 2.84 1.70
N TRP A 35 -8.97 2.97 0.47
CA TRP A 35 -8.65 4.22 -0.20
C TRP A 35 -9.34 4.30 -1.56
N LYS A 36 -9.50 5.52 -2.09
CA LYS A 36 -9.77 5.75 -3.52
C LYS A 36 -8.47 5.64 -4.31
N PHE A 37 -8.41 4.69 -5.23
CA PHE A 37 -7.31 4.57 -6.17
C PHE A 37 -7.53 5.49 -7.40
N PRO A 38 -6.50 6.17 -7.94
CA PRO A 38 -5.13 6.26 -7.41
C PRO A 38 -4.89 7.48 -6.49
N GLY A 39 -5.91 8.31 -6.21
CA GLY A 39 -5.75 9.62 -5.57
C GLY A 39 -5.55 9.65 -4.04
N GLU A 40 -5.80 8.53 -3.35
CA GLU A 40 -5.56 8.39 -1.90
C GLU A 40 -4.56 7.26 -1.59
N ILE A 41 -4.37 6.34 -2.53
CA ILE A 41 -3.30 5.36 -2.56
C ILE A 41 -2.88 5.12 -4.02
N ASN A 42 -1.58 5.09 -4.30
CA ASN A 42 -1.04 4.72 -5.62
C ASN A 42 -0.44 3.31 -5.60
N LEU A 43 0.08 2.84 -6.74
CA LEU A 43 0.66 1.50 -6.85
C LEU A 43 1.80 1.26 -5.85
N MET A 44 2.72 2.22 -5.72
CA MET A 44 3.80 2.14 -4.74
C MET A 44 3.28 2.15 -3.29
N GLY A 45 2.18 2.85 -3.02
CA GLY A 45 1.51 2.81 -1.73
C GLY A 45 0.99 1.41 -1.37
N VAL A 46 0.39 0.70 -2.34
CA VAL A 46 -0.04 -0.70 -2.13
C VAL A 46 1.17 -1.61 -1.86
N GLN A 47 2.28 -1.42 -2.57
CA GLN A 47 3.53 -2.15 -2.29
C GLN A 47 4.07 -1.87 -0.89
N ALA A 48 4.04 -0.61 -0.45
CA ALA A 48 4.45 -0.21 0.90
C ALA A 48 3.61 -0.91 1.98
N LEU A 49 2.29 -1.02 1.78
CA LEU A 49 1.41 -1.76 2.70
C LEU A 49 1.77 -3.24 2.75
N GLY A 50 2.03 -3.87 1.61
CA GLY A 50 2.45 -5.28 1.54
C GLY A 50 3.76 -5.53 2.28
N LEU A 51 4.77 -4.64 2.10
CA LEU A 51 6.03 -4.69 2.85
C LEU A 51 5.79 -4.54 4.35
N GLY A 52 4.98 -3.56 4.77
CA GLY A 52 4.64 -3.34 6.17
C GLY A 52 3.93 -4.54 6.81
N LEU A 53 2.96 -5.15 6.10
CA LEU A 53 2.29 -6.36 6.54
C LEU A 53 3.28 -7.53 6.68
N GLY A 54 4.16 -7.72 5.70
CA GLY A 54 5.19 -8.77 5.75
C GLY A 54 6.12 -8.61 6.95
N THR A 55 6.60 -7.38 7.21
CA THR A 55 7.41 -7.05 8.39
C THR A 55 6.66 -7.39 9.68
N LEU A 56 5.39 -6.99 9.79
CA LEU A 56 4.58 -7.28 10.97
C LEU A 56 4.42 -8.79 11.23
N LEU A 57 4.26 -9.60 10.17
CA LEU A 57 4.14 -11.06 10.31
C LEU A 57 5.45 -11.68 10.81
N HIS A 58 6.59 -11.23 10.30
CA HIS A 58 7.90 -11.65 10.80
C HIS A 58 8.11 -11.27 12.27
N GLU A 59 7.77 -10.04 12.65
CA GLU A 59 7.85 -9.57 14.05
C GLU A 59 6.95 -10.37 14.99
N LYS A 60 5.83 -10.88 14.47
CA LYS A 60 4.93 -11.80 15.20
C LYS A 60 5.39 -13.25 15.21
N GLY A 61 6.56 -13.56 14.65
CA GLY A 61 7.15 -14.90 14.67
C GLY A 61 6.65 -15.84 13.57
N ILE A 62 5.88 -15.35 12.58
CA ILE A 62 5.41 -16.16 11.46
C ILE A 62 6.53 -16.20 10.41
N THR A 63 7.34 -17.26 10.41
CA THR A 63 8.50 -17.40 9.53
C THR A 63 8.57 -18.82 8.93
N PRO A 64 8.46 -18.98 7.59
CA PRO A 64 8.20 -17.93 6.59
C PRO A 64 6.73 -17.45 6.61
N PRO A 65 6.45 -16.16 6.35
CA PRO A 65 5.10 -15.69 6.11
C PRO A 65 4.49 -16.39 4.91
N ALA A 66 3.26 -16.88 5.05
CA ALA A 66 2.45 -17.41 3.97
C ALA A 66 1.14 -16.63 3.92
N ILE A 67 0.87 -15.97 2.78
CA ILE A 67 -0.32 -15.13 2.59
C ILE A 67 -1.03 -15.59 1.32
N ALA A 68 -2.30 -15.95 1.44
CA ALA A 68 -3.18 -16.12 0.29
C ALA A 68 -3.68 -14.73 -0.14
N VAL A 69 -3.61 -14.44 -1.43
CA VAL A 69 -4.04 -13.15 -2.01
C VAL A 69 -5.25 -13.39 -2.91
N GLY A 70 -6.22 -12.48 -2.86
CA GLY A 70 -7.38 -12.45 -3.74
C GLY A 70 -7.80 -11.01 -4.00
N HIS A 71 -8.50 -10.80 -5.12
CA HIS A 71 -9.01 -9.49 -5.51
C HIS A 71 -10.41 -9.61 -6.13
N ASP A 72 -11.14 -8.49 -6.18
CA ASP A 72 -12.44 -8.38 -6.85
C ASP A 72 -12.28 -8.00 -8.34
N TYR A 73 -13.39 -7.68 -9.01
CA TYR A 73 -13.44 -7.33 -10.43
C TYR A 73 -13.18 -5.84 -10.73
N ARG A 74 -12.60 -5.05 -9.81
CA ARG A 74 -12.28 -3.65 -10.13
C ARG A 74 -11.22 -3.59 -11.22
N SER A 75 -11.32 -2.58 -12.09
CA SER A 75 -10.43 -2.41 -13.24
C SER A 75 -8.94 -2.27 -12.86
N TYR A 76 -8.65 -1.81 -11.65
CA TYR A 76 -7.30 -1.61 -11.10
C TYR A 76 -6.84 -2.77 -10.20
N SER A 77 -7.57 -3.89 -10.19
CA SER A 77 -7.22 -5.08 -9.41
C SER A 77 -6.35 -6.09 -10.18
N LEU A 78 -6.06 -5.83 -11.46
CA LEU A 78 -5.22 -6.66 -12.35
C LEU A 78 -3.76 -6.19 -12.37
#